data_AF-A0A7J9VK41-F1
#
_entry.id   AF-A0A7J9VK41-F1
#
_cell.length_a   1.000
_cell.length_b   1.000
_cell.length_c   1.000
_cell.angle_alpha   90.00
_cell.angle_beta   90.00
_cell.angle_gamma   90.00
#
_symmetry.space_group_name_H-M   'P 1'
#
loop_
_entity.id
_entity.type
_entity.pdbx_description
1 polymer ?
#
loop_
_entity_poly.entity_id
_entity_poly.type
_entity_poly.pdbx_seq_one_letter_code
_entity_poly.pdbx_strand_id
1 'polypeptide(L)'
;YQHTSDWRMEMWTQWHPLFQPGGELISRYFGRRVQQLALPTRPLDVAYGMDSRVAIIAGPRGEQRAAAWIRTLRSTGEYVYSGCYSSRLLPGSNQPSVHVAFPLQAGNVQVFLRPRVLPGGALELNSPSGRFGDNGAYVVVEDRGIHGARAPIHETFRLYLDREKVLRTDHRLCLWSTTVVRLHYKLTRANA
;
A
#
# COMPACT_ATOMS: atom_id res chain seq x y z
N TYR A 1 12.53 3.55 -8.75
CA TYR A 1 11.50 2.49 -8.76
C TYR A 1 11.55 1.65 -10.05
N GLN A 2 12.67 1.67 -10.80
CA GLN A 2 12.75 1.01 -12.12
C GLN A 2 13.10 -0.49 -12.03
N HIS A 3 13.62 -0.93 -10.89
CA HIS A 3 14.05 -2.32 -10.66
C HIS A 3 13.14 -3.10 -9.72
N THR A 4 11.96 -2.57 -9.36
CA THR A 4 11.11 -3.20 -8.34
C THR A 4 10.55 -4.56 -8.79
N SER A 5 10.52 -4.83 -10.10
CA SER A 5 10.25 -6.15 -10.69
C SER A 5 11.30 -7.20 -10.34
N ASP A 6 12.53 -6.77 -10.05
CA ASP A 6 13.68 -7.64 -9.78
C ASP A 6 13.70 -8.08 -8.31
N TRP A 7 12.63 -7.79 -7.55
CA TRP A 7 12.50 -8.11 -6.14
C TRP A 7 11.31 -9.02 -5.91
N ARG A 8 11.58 -10.12 -5.21
CA ARG A 8 10.58 -10.99 -4.63
C ARG A 8 10.16 -10.43 -3.28
N MET A 9 8.85 -10.35 -3.05
CA MET A 9 8.27 -9.91 -1.80
C MET A 9 7.58 -11.08 -1.10
N GLU A 10 8.08 -11.46 0.07
CA GLU A 10 7.39 -12.34 1.01
C GLU A 10 6.63 -11.48 2.01
N MET A 11 5.39 -11.84 2.35
CA MET A 11 4.53 -11.07 3.24
C MET A 11 3.89 -11.99 4.29
N TRP A 12 3.91 -11.57 5.55
CA TRP A 12 3.18 -12.21 6.62
C TRP A 12 2.30 -11.20 7.37
N THR A 13 1.11 -11.63 7.78
CA THR A 13 0.08 -10.79 8.39
C THR A 13 -0.23 -11.25 9.81
N GLN A 14 -0.31 -10.30 10.73
CA GLN A 14 -0.75 -10.49 12.11
C GLN A 14 -1.98 -9.62 12.35
N TRP A 15 -3.15 -10.24 12.43
CA TRP A 15 -4.40 -9.55 12.73
C TRP A 15 -4.62 -9.43 14.23
N HIS A 16 -5.22 -8.32 14.65
CA HIS A 16 -5.75 -8.22 16.00
C HIS A 16 -6.92 -9.20 16.15
N PRO A 17 -6.96 -10.07 17.18
CA PRO A 17 -7.96 -11.15 17.29
C PRO A 17 -9.41 -10.67 17.18
N LEU A 18 -9.74 -9.55 17.81
CA LEU A 18 -11.09 -8.94 17.76
C LEU A 18 -11.50 -8.43 16.37
N PHE A 19 -10.54 -8.10 15.51
CA PHE A 19 -10.79 -7.52 14.19
C PHE A 19 -10.57 -8.51 13.05
N GLN A 20 -10.04 -9.71 13.34
CA GLN A 20 -9.86 -10.78 12.36
C GLN A 20 -11.17 -11.15 11.65
N PRO A 21 -12.34 -11.29 12.35
CA PRO A 21 -13.60 -11.58 11.67
C PRO A 21 -14.06 -10.43 10.75
N GLY A 22 -13.80 -9.18 11.15
CA GLY A 22 -14.11 -8.00 10.35
C GLY A 22 -13.26 -7.91 9.08
N GLY A 23 -11.96 -8.23 9.18
CA GLY A 23 -11.07 -8.36 8.03
C GLY A 23 -11.53 -9.44 7.05
N GLU A 24 -12.01 -10.58 7.57
CA GLU A 24 -12.58 -11.66 6.75
C GLU A 24 -13.88 -11.26 6.07
N LEU A 25 -14.73 -10.49 6.76
CA LEU A 25 -15.96 -9.95 6.19
C LEU A 25 -15.68 -8.94 5.07
N ILE A 26 -14.78 -7.97 5.31
CA ILE A 26 -14.36 -6.98 4.29
C ILE A 26 -13.76 -7.69 3.08
N SER A 27 -12.90 -8.69 3.30
CA SER A 27 -12.30 -9.47 2.21
C SER A 27 -13.33 -10.28 1.42
N ARG A 28 -14.39 -10.78 2.06
CA ARG A 28 -15.48 -11.49 1.36
C ARG A 28 -16.41 -10.55 0.59
N TYR A 29 -16.72 -9.36 1.12
CA TYR A 29 -17.62 -8.40 0.48
C TYR A 29 -16.92 -7.59 -0.62
N PHE A 30 -15.71 -7.11 -0.38
CA PHE A 30 -14.92 -6.41 -1.39
C PHE A 30 -14.27 -7.39 -2.34
N GLY A 31 -13.63 -8.46 -1.88
CA GLY A 31 -12.91 -9.41 -2.76
C GLY A 31 -13.76 -10.08 -3.84
N ARG A 32 -15.08 -10.20 -3.68
CA ARG A 32 -15.99 -10.70 -4.73
C ARG A 32 -16.50 -9.64 -5.70
N ARG A 33 -16.53 -8.36 -5.31
CA ARG A 33 -17.14 -7.26 -6.11
C ARG A 33 -16.13 -6.28 -6.66
N VAL A 34 -14.99 -6.16 -5.99
CA VAL A 34 -13.91 -5.25 -6.28
C VAL A 34 -12.65 -6.11 -6.10
N GLN A 35 -11.99 -6.53 -7.18
CA GLN A 35 -10.72 -7.27 -7.15
C GLN A 35 -9.56 -6.38 -6.66
N GLN A 36 -9.81 -5.60 -5.61
CA GLN A 36 -8.97 -4.59 -4.98
C GLN A 36 -9.28 -4.67 -3.48
N LEU A 37 -8.24 -4.59 -2.63
CA LEU A 37 -8.34 -4.60 -1.17
C LEU A 37 -8.74 -5.93 -0.50
N ALA A 38 -8.44 -7.07 -1.11
CA ALA A 38 -8.45 -8.35 -0.39
C ALA A 38 -7.21 -8.47 0.49
N LEU A 39 -7.15 -7.78 1.65
CA LEU A 39 -6.10 -8.05 2.64
C LEU A 39 -6.16 -9.54 2.97
N PRO A 40 -5.13 -10.36 2.63
CA PRO A 40 -5.25 -11.80 2.80
C PRO A 40 -5.49 -12.11 4.27
N THR A 41 -6.69 -12.59 4.56
CA THR A 41 -7.13 -12.96 5.92
C THR A 41 -6.60 -14.33 6.33
N ARG A 42 -6.04 -15.07 5.37
CA ARG A 42 -5.37 -16.35 5.58
C ARG A 42 -3.87 -16.20 5.24
N PRO A 43 -2.98 -16.36 6.24
CA PRO A 43 -1.53 -16.34 6.04
C PRO A 43 -1.04 -17.34 4.97
N LEU A 44 -1.81 -18.42 4.74
CA LEU A 44 -1.48 -19.49 3.80
C LEU A 44 -1.68 -19.12 2.33
N ASP A 45 -2.60 -18.20 2.00
CA ASP A 45 -2.91 -17.87 0.59
C ASP A 45 -1.81 -17.03 -0.06
N VAL A 46 -1.00 -16.33 0.74
CA VAL A 46 0.17 -15.56 0.31
C VAL A 46 1.50 -16.32 0.48
N ALA A 47 1.48 -17.53 1.07
CA ALA A 47 2.68 -18.32 1.28
C ALA A 47 3.36 -18.75 -0.03
N TYR A 48 2.60 -18.87 -1.13
CA TYR A 48 3.14 -19.17 -2.47
C TYR A 48 3.76 -17.96 -3.18
N GLY A 49 3.64 -16.75 -2.62
CA GLY A 49 4.15 -15.50 -3.16
C GLY A 49 3.20 -14.80 -4.13
N MET A 50 3.53 -13.55 -4.47
CA MET A 50 2.80 -12.74 -5.45
C MET A 50 3.75 -12.30 -6.56
N ASP A 51 3.27 -12.30 -7.79
CA ASP A 51 3.99 -11.72 -8.92
C ASP A 51 3.55 -10.26 -9.11
N SER A 52 4.53 -9.38 -9.33
CA SER A 52 4.30 -7.94 -9.49
C SER A 52 4.75 -7.50 -10.87
N ARG A 53 3.82 -6.98 -11.68
CA ARG A 53 4.14 -6.28 -12.92
C ARG A 53 4.11 -4.79 -12.65
N VAL A 54 5.23 -4.10 -12.87
CA VAL A 54 5.36 -2.65 -12.67
C VAL A 54 5.57 -1.99 -14.03
N ALA A 55 4.75 -1.00 -14.34
CA ALA A 55 4.87 -0.18 -15.55
C ALA A 55 5.20 1.25 -15.15
N ILE A 56 6.30 1.79 -15.68
CA ILE A 56 6.71 3.17 -15.43
C ILE A 56 5.90 4.09 -16.32
N ILE A 57 5.28 5.12 -15.73
CA ILE A 57 4.57 6.16 -16.47
C ILE A 57 5.51 7.36 -16.58
N ALA A 58 6.04 7.59 -17.78
CA ALA A 58 6.91 8.70 -18.10
C ALA A 58 6.11 9.94 -18.50
N GLY A 59 6.68 11.11 -18.22
CA GLY A 59 6.18 12.39 -18.71
C GLY A 59 6.71 12.72 -20.12
N PRO A 60 6.31 13.87 -20.66
CA PRO A 60 6.67 14.28 -22.02
C PRO A 60 8.18 14.44 -22.25
N ARG A 61 8.97 14.64 -21.19
CA ARG A 61 10.44 14.80 -21.27
C ARG A 61 11.19 13.54 -20.83
N GLY A 62 10.49 12.40 -20.72
CA GLY A 62 11.06 11.13 -20.26
C GLY A 62 11.21 11.01 -18.74
N GLU A 63 10.78 12.01 -17.97
CA GLU A 63 10.85 11.98 -16.51
C GLU A 63 9.83 10.99 -15.92
N GLN A 64 10.20 10.18 -14.92
CA GLN A 64 9.25 9.28 -14.27
C GLN A 64 8.20 10.09 -13.48
N ARG A 65 6.93 10.04 -13.88
CA ARG A 65 5.81 10.70 -13.17
C ARG A 65 5.11 9.79 -12.19
N ALA A 66 5.03 8.51 -12.53
CA ALA A 66 4.37 7.50 -11.73
C ALA A 66 4.90 6.09 -12.04
N ALA A 67 4.50 5.12 -11.22
CA ALA A 67 4.68 3.70 -11.47
C ALA A 67 3.35 2.99 -11.19
N ALA A 68 2.69 2.53 -12.24
CA ALA A 68 1.54 1.65 -12.12
C ALA A 68 2.03 0.24 -11.80
N TRP A 69 1.25 -0.50 -11.03
CA TRP A 69 1.57 -1.87 -10.71
C TRP A 69 0.31 -2.72 -10.65
N ILE A 70 0.46 -3.98 -11.05
CA ILE A 70 -0.57 -5.00 -10.95
C ILE A 70 0.06 -6.21 -10.26
N ARG A 71 -0.61 -6.73 -9.25
CA ARG A 71 -0.21 -7.92 -8.51
C ARG A 71 -1.20 -9.05 -8.78
N THR A 72 -0.65 -10.22 -9.08
CA THR A 72 -1.40 -11.46 -9.31
C THR A 72 -1.03 -12.49 -8.26
N LEU A 73 -2.01 -13.28 -7.81
CA LEU A 73 -1.78 -14.43 -6.96
C LEU A 73 -1.05 -15.48 -7.79
N ARG A 74 0.10 -15.97 -7.34
CA ARG A 74 0.87 -16.96 -8.11
C ARG A 74 0.14 -18.31 -8.19
N SER A 75 -0.61 -18.67 -7.16
CA SER A 75 -1.34 -19.94 -7.10
C SER A 75 -2.49 -20.03 -8.11
N THR A 76 -3.17 -18.92 -8.41
CA THR A 76 -4.37 -18.91 -9.26
C THR A 76 -4.22 -18.07 -10.54
N GLY A 77 -3.21 -17.19 -10.61
CA GLY A 77 -3.07 -16.20 -11.67
C GLY A 77 -4.06 -15.03 -11.59
N GLU A 78 -4.96 -15.03 -10.60
CA GLU A 78 -5.99 -14.00 -10.45
C GLU A 78 -5.40 -12.65 -10.05
N TYR A 79 -5.99 -11.56 -10.57
CA TYR A 79 -5.65 -10.20 -10.18
C TYR A 79 -6.08 -9.93 -8.75
N VAL A 80 -5.12 -9.55 -7.90
CA VAL A 80 -5.34 -9.27 -6.47
C VAL A 80 -5.45 -7.78 -6.22
N TYR A 81 -4.55 -7.03 -6.85
CA TYR A 81 -4.39 -5.61 -6.60
C TYR A 81 -3.86 -4.92 -7.84
N SER A 82 -4.34 -3.71 -8.09
CA SER A 82 -3.64 -2.76 -8.94
C SER A 82 -3.57 -1.43 -8.23
N GLY A 83 -2.57 -0.64 -8.58
CA GLY A 83 -2.42 0.69 -8.04
C GLY A 83 -1.37 1.49 -8.76
N CYS A 84 -1.20 2.72 -8.33
CA CYS A 84 -0.26 3.65 -8.92
C CYS A 84 0.50 4.39 -7.83
N TYR A 85 1.82 4.27 -7.83
CA TYR A 85 2.71 5.07 -7.01
C TYR A 85 3.09 6.35 -7.76
N SER A 86 3.07 7.47 -7.06
CA SER A 86 3.55 8.75 -7.56
C SER A 86 4.09 9.60 -6.42
N SER A 87 4.71 10.73 -6.75
CA SER A 87 5.08 11.76 -5.77
C SER A 87 4.12 12.94 -5.92
N ARG A 88 3.65 13.50 -4.81
CA ARG A 88 2.74 14.64 -4.78
C ARG A 88 3.11 15.60 -3.67
N LEU A 89 3.16 16.90 -3.99
CA LEU A 89 3.27 17.95 -2.99
C LEU A 89 1.86 18.34 -2.55
N LEU A 90 1.55 18.16 -1.26
CA LEU A 90 0.26 18.56 -0.70
C LEU A 90 0.22 20.08 -0.44
N PRO A 91 -0.95 20.72 -0.52
CA PRO A 91 -1.10 22.13 -0.16
C PRO A 91 -0.55 22.42 1.24
N GLY A 92 0.24 23.48 1.37
CA GLY A 92 0.86 23.86 2.65
C GLY A 92 2.03 22.97 3.10
N SER A 93 2.40 21.94 2.34
CA SER A 93 3.58 21.13 2.62
C SER A 93 4.81 21.67 1.87
N ASN A 94 5.97 21.56 2.51
CA ASN A 94 7.28 21.86 1.92
C ASN A 94 8.03 20.60 1.46
N GLN A 95 7.45 19.42 1.66
CA GLN A 95 8.05 18.15 1.26
C GLN A 95 7.07 17.30 0.45
N PRO A 96 7.51 16.66 -0.64
CA PRO A 96 6.66 15.72 -1.36
C PRO A 96 6.28 14.51 -0.50
N SER A 97 5.04 14.08 -0.65
CA SER A 97 4.51 12.83 -0.11
C SER A 97 4.61 11.71 -1.14
N VAL A 98 4.79 10.49 -0.66
CA VAL A 98 4.57 9.29 -1.48
C VAL A 98 3.06 9.12 -1.60
N HIS A 99 2.55 9.13 -2.81
CA HIS A 99 1.13 8.98 -3.12
C HIS A 99 0.86 7.62 -3.74
N VAL A 100 -0.14 6.92 -3.21
CA VAL A 100 -0.63 5.64 -3.70
C VAL A 100 -2.10 5.77 -4.04
N ALA A 101 -2.49 5.42 -5.27
CA ALA A 101 -3.89 5.36 -5.69
C ALA A 101 -4.31 3.93 -6.01
N PHE A 102 -5.46 3.51 -5.49
CA PHE A 102 -6.10 2.22 -5.73
C PHE A 102 -7.45 2.47 -6.43
N PRO A 103 -7.64 2.03 -7.68
CA PRO A 103 -8.88 2.27 -8.40
C PRO A 103 -10.06 1.48 -7.82
N LEU A 104 -11.23 2.11 -7.72
CA LEU A 104 -12.50 1.45 -7.39
C LEU A 104 -13.48 1.60 -8.57
N GLN A 105 -14.55 0.82 -8.60
CA GLN A 105 -15.53 0.88 -9.70
C GLN A 105 -16.14 2.27 -9.88
N ALA A 106 -16.42 2.97 -8.78
CA ALA A 106 -17.03 4.31 -8.77
C ALA A 106 -16.10 5.36 -8.13
N GLY A 107 -14.77 5.20 -8.24
CA GLY A 107 -13.84 6.14 -7.63
C GLY A 107 -12.44 5.56 -7.36
N ASN A 108 -11.82 5.95 -6.25
CA ASN A 108 -10.53 5.41 -5.82
C ASN A 108 -10.26 5.62 -4.33
N VAL A 109 -9.32 4.84 -3.80
CA VAL A 109 -8.67 5.13 -2.51
C VAL A 109 -7.32 5.78 -2.79
N GLN A 110 -7.03 6.89 -2.12
CA GLN A 110 -5.76 7.60 -2.20
C GLN A 110 -5.09 7.63 -0.83
N VAL A 111 -3.82 7.24 -0.78
CA VAL A 111 -3.01 7.29 0.45
C VAL A 111 -1.81 8.20 0.21
N PHE A 112 -1.68 9.22 1.04
CA PHE A 112 -0.53 10.13 1.08
C PHE A 112 0.31 9.82 2.31
N LEU A 113 1.53 9.35 2.07
CA LEU A 113 2.48 8.97 3.09
C LEU A 113 3.59 10.00 3.17
N ARG A 114 3.82 10.52 4.38
CA ARG A 114 4.94 11.40 4.67
C ARG A 114 6.22 10.56 4.77
N PRO A 115 7.23 10.77 3.92
CA PRO A 115 8.53 10.11 4.07
C PRO A 115 9.36 10.79 5.16
N ARG A 116 10.07 9.98 5.94
CA ARG A 116 11.04 10.43 6.95
C ARG A 116 12.18 9.43 7.07
N VAL A 117 13.42 9.93 7.01
CA VAL A 117 14.59 9.11 7.34
C VAL A 117 14.75 9.08 8.86
N LEU A 118 14.86 7.87 9.42
CA LEU A 118 15.08 7.64 10.84
C LEU A 118 16.59 7.55 11.13
N PRO A 119 16.99 7.76 12.41
CA PRO A 119 18.34 7.42 12.84
C PRO A 119 18.71 5.98 12.45
N GLY A 120 19.92 5.79 11.92
CA GLY A 120 20.39 4.49 11.40
C GLY A 120 20.00 4.20 9.95
N GLY A 121 19.40 5.16 9.23
CA GLY A 121 19.16 5.07 7.78
C GLY A 121 17.90 4.31 7.38
N ALA A 122 17.06 3.91 8.33
CA ALA A 122 15.74 3.36 8.04
C ALA A 122 14.82 4.43 7.44
N LEU A 123 13.92 4.03 6.54
CA LEU A 123 12.90 4.90 5.96
C LEU A 123 11.55 4.63 6.62
N GLU A 124 10.90 5.68 7.11
CA GLU A 124 9.52 5.64 7.58
C GLU A 124 8.61 6.32 6.55
N LEU A 125 7.50 5.68 6.22
CA LEU A 125 6.38 6.26 5.49
C LEU A 125 5.16 6.25 6.39
N ASN A 126 4.54 7.41 6.63
CA ASN A 126 3.46 7.53 7.61
C ASN A 126 2.25 8.30 7.04
N SER A 127 1.05 7.73 7.17
CA SER A 127 -0.24 8.40 7.01
C SER A 127 -0.88 8.60 8.40
N PRO A 128 -0.61 9.72 9.09
CA PRO A 128 -1.05 9.91 10.48
C PRO A 128 -2.55 10.24 10.56
N SER A 129 -3.07 10.44 11.76
CA SER A 129 -4.31 11.21 11.94
C SER A 129 -4.08 12.68 11.54
N GLY A 130 -5.14 13.39 11.15
CA GLY A 130 -5.01 14.74 10.65
C GLY A 130 -6.31 15.28 10.05
N ARG A 131 -6.22 16.49 9.50
CA ARG A 131 -7.33 17.19 8.85
C ARG A 131 -7.45 16.75 7.39
N PHE A 132 -8.53 17.14 6.74
CA PHE A 132 -8.61 17.03 5.29
C PHE A 132 -7.52 17.90 4.64
N GLY A 133 -6.80 17.36 3.65
CA GLY A 133 -5.65 18.00 3.01
C GLY A 133 -4.29 17.56 3.56
N ASP A 134 -4.23 16.97 4.75
CA ASP A 134 -2.99 16.42 5.32
C ASP A 134 -2.64 15.04 4.71
N ASN A 135 -1.40 14.58 4.94
CA ASN A 135 -1.04 13.18 4.71
C ASN A 135 -2.04 12.24 5.39
N GLY A 136 -2.49 11.18 4.72
CA GLY A 136 -3.61 10.37 5.17
C GLY A 136 -4.20 9.49 4.07
N ALA A 137 -5.14 8.62 4.46
CA ALA A 137 -5.97 7.86 3.54
C ALA A 137 -7.27 8.60 3.22
N TYR A 138 -7.68 8.56 1.96
CA TYR A 138 -8.86 9.23 1.42
C TYR A 138 -9.62 8.27 0.52
N VAL A 139 -10.94 8.38 0.53
CA VAL A 139 -11.82 7.74 -0.45
C VAL A 139 -12.40 8.85 -1.31
N VAL A 140 -12.24 8.71 -2.62
CA VAL A 140 -12.87 9.58 -3.62
C VAL A 140 -13.92 8.75 -4.33
N VAL A 141 -15.13 9.28 -4.43
CA VAL A 141 -16.27 8.66 -5.12
C VAL A 141 -16.77 9.61 -6.18
N GLU A 142 -17.12 9.06 -7.33
CA GLU A 142 -17.79 9.77 -8.41
C GLU A 142 -19.27 9.36 -8.43
N ASP A 143 -20.14 10.27 -8.00
CA ASP A 143 -21.61 10.11 -8.06
C ASP A 143 -22.25 11.49 -8.26
N ARG A 144 -22.68 11.79 -9.49
CA ARG A 144 -23.24 13.10 -9.89
C ARG A 144 -22.32 14.29 -9.55
N GLY A 145 -21.03 14.02 -9.35
CA GLY A 145 -20.02 14.93 -8.83
C GLY A 145 -18.85 14.14 -8.21
N ILE A 146 -17.75 14.84 -7.89
CA ILE A 146 -16.59 14.22 -7.23
C ILE A 146 -16.65 14.55 -5.74
N HIS A 147 -16.73 13.51 -4.91
CA HIS A 147 -16.77 13.62 -3.46
C HIS A 147 -15.55 12.95 -2.84
N GLY A 148 -14.90 13.63 -1.89
CA GLY A 148 -13.72 13.11 -1.20
C GLY A 148 -13.90 13.14 0.31
N ALA A 149 -13.59 12.03 0.98
CA ALA A 149 -13.60 11.94 2.44
C ALA A 149 -12.30 11.34 2.95
N ARG A 150 -11.83 11.81 4.11
CA ARG A 150 -10.68 11.23 4.80
C ARG A 150 -11.13 9.97 5.54
N ALA A 151 -10.45 8.85 5.31
CA ALA A 151 -10.72 7.61 6.01
C ALA A 151 -10.05 7.61 7.40
N PRO A 152 -10.64 6.97 8.42
CA PRO A 152 -10.03 6.82 9.75
C PRO A 152 -8.95 5.72 9.76
N ILE A 153 -8.17 5.60 8.69
CA ILE A 153 -7.10 4.61 8.54
C ILE A 153 -5.77 5.32 8.65
N HIS A 154 -4.89 4.79 9.48
CA HIS A 154 -3.56 5.35 9.74
C HIS A 154 -2.51 4.27 9.58
N GLU A 155 -1.52 4.51 8.72
CA GLU A 155 -0.52 3.52 8.37
C GLU A 155 0.88 4.03 8.72
N THR A 156 1.74 3.11 9.15
CA THR A 156 3.15 3.38 9.34
C THR A 156 3.94 2.23 8.74
N PHE A 157 4.74 2.52 7.73
CA PHE A 157 5.70 1.60 7.13
C PHE A 157 7.08 1.97 7.64
N ARG A 158 7.82 1.00 8.16
CA ARG A 158 9.21 1.15 8.56
C ARG A 158 10.05 0.20 7.73
N LEU A 159 10.80 0.73 6.78
CA LEU A 159 11.70 0.02 5.90
C LEU A 159 13.12 0.07 6.47
N TYR A 160 13.77 -1.08 6.61
CA TYR A 160 15.11 -1.17 7.19
C TYR A 160 15.86 -2.39 6.66
N LEU A 161 17.18 -2.35 6.72
CA LEU A 161 18.01 -3.53 6.54
C LEU A 161 18.14 -4.25 7.88
N ASP A 162 17.91 -5.56 7.90
CA ASP A 162 18.20 -6.38 9.06
C ASP A 162 19.71 -6.62 9.23
N ARG A 163 20.08 -7.42 10.24
CA ARG A 163 21.48 -7.74 10.54
C ARG A 163 22.18 -8.48 9.39
N GLU A 164 21.42 -9.21 8.58
CA GLU A 164 21.90 -9.96 7.42
C GLU A 164 21.83 -9.13 6.12
N LYS A 165 21.57 -7.83 6.23
CA LYS A 165 21.42 -6.90 5.09
C LYS A 165 20.25 -7.24 4.17
N VAL A 166 19.22 -7.90 4.69
CA VAL A 166 17.97 -8.14 3.96
C VAL A 166 17.03 -6.96 4.18
N LEU A 167 16.42 -6.46 3.09
CA LEU A 167 15.44 -5.39 3.16
C LEU A 167 14.13 -5.92 3.77
N ARG A 168 13.76 -5.36 4.91
CA ARG A 168 12.51 -5.66 5.61
C ARG A 168 11.62 -4.44 5.70
N THR A 169 10.34 -4.68 5.87
CA THR A 169 9.37 -3.62 6.14
C THR A 169 8.40 -4.08 7.20
N ASP A 170 8.22 -3.28 8.24
CA ASP A 170 7.14 -3.44 9.19
C ASP A 170 6.05 -2.41 8.85
N HIS A 171 4.85 -2.88 8.57
CA HIS A 171 3.69 -2.04 8.28
C HIS A 171 2.65 -2.24 9.38
N ARG A 172 2.34 -1.17 10.09
CA ARG A 172 1.25 -1.11 11.05
C ARG A 172 0.09 -0.33 10.46
N LEU A 173 -1.11 -0.92 10.46
CA LEU A 173 -2.36 -0.25 10.09
C LEU A 173 -3.27 -0.16 11.31
N CYS A 174 -3.68 1.07 11.61
CA CYS A 174 -4.64 1.39 12.64
C CYS A 174 -5.96 1.86 12.02
N LEU A 175 -7.07 1.43 12.62
CA LEU A 175 -8.38 2.04 12.42
C LEU A 175 -8.66 2.89 13.65
N TRP A 176 -8.80 4.21 13.45
CA TRP A 176 -8.69 5.20 14.52
C TRP A 176 -7.42 4.97 15.36
N SER A 177 -7.54 4.80 16.68
CA SER A 177 -6.41 4.57 17.57
C SER A 177 -6.03 3.10 17.73
N THR A 178 -6.82 2.16 17.20
CA THR A 178 -6.63 0.72 17.42
C THR A 178 -5.82 0.10 16.29
N THR A 179 -4.73 -0.59 16.63
CA THR A 179 -3.99 -1.39 15.63
C THR A 179 -4.81 -2.60 15.22
N VAL A 180 -5.20 -2.64 13.94
CA VAL A 180 -6.04 -3.70 13.38
C VAL A 180 -5.18 -4.80 12.78
N VAL A 181 -4.11 -4.43 12.08
CA VAL A 181 -3.23 -5.39 11.43
C VAL A 181 -1.79 -4.89 11.45
N ARG A 182 -0.87 -5.85 11.60
CA ARG A 182 0.55 -5.67 11.34
C ARG A 182 0.92 -6.57 10.18
N LEU A 183 1.51 -5.99 9.15
CA LEU A 183 2.07 -6.71 8.02
C LEU A 183 3.57 -6.56 8.08
N HIS A 184 4.26 -7.61 7.68
CA HIS A 184 5.68 -7.60 7.60
C HIS A 184 6.10 -8.14 6.24
N TYR A 185 7.10 -7.50 5.67
CA TYR A 185 7.59 -7.82 4.34
C TYR A 185 9.07 -8.12 4.40
N LYS A 186 9.48 -9.10 3.60
CA LYS A 186 10.87 -9.38 3.29
C LYS A 186 11.04 -9.24 1.79
N LEU A 187 11.91 -8.34 1.37
CA LEU A 187 12.24 -8.13 -0.03
C LEU A 187 13.60 -8.79 -0.28
N THR A 188 13.61 -9.81 -1.12
CA THR A 188 14.82 -10.45 -1.64
C THR A 188 14.93 -10.14 -3.11
N ARG A 189 16.15 -9.99 -3.63
CA ARG A 189 16.34 -9.86 -5.06
C ARG A 189 15.93 -11.19 -5.71
N ALA A 190 15.08 -11.15 -6.73
CA ALA A 190 14.89 -12.30 -7.60
C ALA A 190 16.24 -12.53 -8.29
N ASN A 191 16.84 -13.71 -8.09
CA ASN A 191 18.09 -14.05 -8.77
C ASN A 191 17.88 -13.89 -10.29
N ALA A 192 18.85 -13.24 -10.94
CA ALA A 192 18.99 -13.28 -12.39
C ALA A 192 19.31 -14.70 -12.86
#